data_AF-A0ABD5XVG9-F1
#
_entry.id   AF-A0ABD5XVG9-F1
#
_cell.length_a   1.000
_cell.length_b   1.000
_cell.length_c   1.000
_cell.angle_alpha   90.00
_cell.angle_beta   90.00
_cell.angle_gamma   90.00
#
_symmetry.space_group_name_H-M   'P 1'
#
loop_
_entity.id
_entity.type
_entity.pdbx_description
1 polymer ?
#
loop_
_entity_poly.entity_id
_entity_poly.type
_entity_poly.pdbx_seq_one_letter_code
_entity_poly.pdbx_strand_id
1 'polypeptide(L)'
;MSDANQLRIIEAVSQALDEELARDDDVIVYGEDVGIDGGVFRATQGLIEDHPEQVHDSPLAEAGIIGLGIGLAATGFRPVPEIQFQSFLYQGFHQLQQHASRLRSRTRGTLSCPMTIRMPFGGGIRALEHHSDSYEAGFAHIPGLKVVVPSTPADTKGLLTAAIRDPDPVVFMEPTRLYRASSEPVPEGEYVEPLGAAAVRRTGEDLTLISWGAWSGTRSMPLRRRR
;
A
#
# COMPACT_ATOMS: atom_id res chain seq x y z
N MET A 1 23.33 -8.69 17.59
CA MET A 1 22.93 -8.37 16.21
C MET A 1 21.48 -8.75 16.17
N SER A 2 20.55 -7.80 16.02
CA SER A 2 19.13 -8.13 15.97
C SER A 2 18.89 -9.14 14.87
N ASP A 3 18.22 -10.24 15.19
CA ASP A 3 17.79 -11.21 14.18
C ASP A 3 16.91 -10.45 13.18
N ALA A 4 17.17 -10.65 11.88
CA ALA A 4 16.47 -9.94 10.80
C ALA A 4 15.82 -11.00 9.93
N ASN A 5 14.49 -10.94 9.82
CA ASN A 5 13.74 -11.87 9.00
C ASN A 5 13.97 -11.60 7.52
N GLN A 6 14.16 -12.67 6.75
CA GLN A 6 14.28 -12.59 5.29
C GLN A 6 12.88 -12.62 4.68
N LEU A 7 12.39 -11.46 4.24
CA LEU A 7 11.03 -11.32 3.72
C LEU A 7 11.05 -10.86 2.28
N ARG A 8 10.06 -11.30 1.52
CA ARG A 8 9.65 -10.71 0.25
C ARG A 8 8.68 -9.56 0.52
N ILE A 9 8.45 -8.70 -0.47
CA ILE A 9 7.52 -7.56 -0.31
C ILE A 9 6.13 -8.04 0.10
N ILE A 10 5.62 -9.13 -0.48
CA ILE A 10 4.30 -9.66 -0.12
C ILE A 10 4.23 -10.11 1.35
N GLU A 11 5.31 -10.67 1.88
CA GLU A 11 5.41 -11.09 3.29
C GLU A 11 5.56 -9.87 4.20
N ALA A 12 6.27 -8.83 3.77
CA ALA A 12 6.38 -7.56 4.48
C ALA A 12 5.03 -6.81 4.57
N VAL A 13 4.19 -6.89 3.53
CA VAL A 13 2.80 -6.39 3.59
C VAL A 13 2.01 -7.16 4.63
N SER A 14 1.99 -8.50 4.55
CA SER A 14 1.26 -9.35 5.47
C SER A 14 1.68 -9.11 6.93
N GLN A 15 2.98 -9.04 7.19
CA GLN A 15 3.51 -8.76 8.53
C GLN A 15 3.13 -7.36 9.04
N ALA A 16 3.18 -6.32 8.20
CA ALA A 16 2.79 -4.98 8.62
C ALA A 16 1.29 -4.89 8.94
N LEU A 17 0.44 -5.61 8.20
CA LEU A 17 -1.00 -5.68 8.48
C LEU A 17 -1.27 -6.43 9.77
N ASP A 18 -0.67 -7.60 9.97
CA ASP A 18 -0.80 -8.40 11.19
C ASP A 18 -0.39 -7.61 12.44
N GLU A 19 0.77 -6.95 12.39
CA GLU A 19 1.27 -6.14 13.50
C GLU A 19 0.35 -4.95 13.81
N GLU A 20 -0.22 -4.28 12.81
CA GLU A 20 -1.14 -3.17 13.05
C GLU A 20 -2.54 -3.60 13.48
N LEU A 21 -3.05 -4.73 12.98
CA LEU A 21 -4.31 -5.33 13.43
C LEU A 21 -4.20 -5.72 14.92
N ALA A 22 -3.10 -6.37 15.32
CA ALA A 22 -2.84 -6.73 16.71
C ALA A 22 -2.61 -5.52 17.64
N ARG A 23 -2.15 -4.38 17.09
CA ARG A 23 -1.84 -3.17 17.85
C ARG A 23 -3.08 -2.34 18.18
N ASP A 24 -4.06 -2.33 17.29
CA ASP A 24 -5.09 -1.29 17.24
C ASP A 24 -6.42 -1.86 16.76
N ASP A 25 -7.35 -2.07 17.70
CA ASP A 25 -8.69 -2.63 17.45
C ASP A 25 -9.51 -1.78 16.45
N ASP A 26 -9.12 -0.52 16.21
CA ASP A 26 -9.76 0.36 15.25
C ASP A 26 -9.29 0.11 13.80
N VAL A 27 -8.23 -0.69 13.58
CA VAL A 27 -7.75 -1.05 12.24
C VAL A 27 -8.67 -2.09 11.62
N ILE A 28 -9.20 -1.80 10.43
CA ILE A 28 -10.11 -2.68 9.69
C ILE A 28 -9.56 -2.91 8.28
N VAL A 29 -9.25 -4.15 7.93
CA VAL A 29 -8.75 -4.56 6.61
C VAL A 29 -9.88 -5.20 5.82
N TYR A 30 -10.13 -4.73 4.60
CA TYR A 30 -11.22 -5.27 3.80
C TYR A 30 -11.05 -5.03 2.31
N GLY A 31 -11.74 -5.83 1.50
CA GLY A 31 -11.69 -5.73 0.04
C GLY A 31 -12.22 -6.99 -0.61
N GLU A 32 -12.07 -7.07 -1.93
CA GLU A 32 -12.48 -8.25 -2.70
C GLU A 32 -11.49 -9.41 -2.44
N ASP A 33 -12.03 -10.52 -1.93
CA ASP A 33 -11.31 -11.77 -1.64
C ASP A 33 -10.21 -11.63 -0.55
N VAL A 34 -10.23 -10.54 0.23
CA VAL A 34 -9.23 -10.21 1.26
C VAL A 34 -9.33 -11.11 2.49
N GLY A 35 -10.54 -11.60 2.79
CA GLY A 35 -10.85 -12.43 3.95
C GLY A 35 -10.44 -13.89 3.74
N ILE A 36 -11.41 -14.76 3.46
CA ILE A 36 -11.20 -16.22 3.44
C ILE A 36 -10.13 -16.63 2.42
N ASP A 37 -10.11 -15.96 1.26
CA ASP A 37 -9.16 -16.26 0.20
C ASP A 37 -7.76 -15.67 0.45
N GLY A 38 -7.60 -14.76 1.43
CA GLY A 38 -6.31 -14.15 1.77
C GLY A 38 -5.76 -13.18 0.72
N GLY A 39 -6.61 -12.69 -0.16
CA GLY A 39 -6.31 -11.83 -1.30
C GLY A 39 -5.76 -12.61 -2.50
N VAL A 40 -6.03 -12.11 -3.71
CA VAL A 40 -5.57 -12.75 -4.96
C VAL A 40 -4.05 -12.87 -5.06
N PHE A 41 -3.32 -11.98 -4.38
CA PHE A 41 -1.86 -12.02 -4.25
C PHE A 41 -1.35 -12.68 -2.99
N ARG A 42 -2.22 -13.19 -2.11
CA ARG A 42 -1.87 -13.78 -0.81
C ARG A 42 -1.22 -12.77 0.15
N ALA A 43 -1.63 -11.50 0.06
CA ALA A 43 -1.14 -10.42 0.92
C ALA A 43 -1.77 -10.44 2.33
N THR A 44 -2.99 -10.98 2.44
CA THR A 44 -3.78 -11.01 3.67
C THR A 44 -4.09 -12.45 4.13
N GLN A 45 -3.33 -13.42 3.62
CA GLN A 45 -3.47 -14.82 3.96
C GLN A 45 -3.31 -15.04 5.47
N GLY A 46 -4.30 -15.69 6.11
CA GLY A 46 -4.26 -16.02 7.53
C GLY A 46 -4.79 -14.92 8.45
N LEU A 47 -4.94 -13.68 7.96
CA LEU A 47 -5.29 -12.55 8.82
C LEU A 47 -6.73 -12.64 9.35
N ILE A 48 -7.65 -13.26 8.61
CA ILE A 48 -9.04 -13.41 9.06
C ILE A 48 -9.17 -14.44 10.17
N GLU A 49 -8.31 -15.46 10.20
CA GLU A 49 -8.28 -16.44 11.28
C GLU A 49 -7.75 -15.82 12.58
N ASP A 50 -6.73 -14.97 12.47
CA ASP A 50 -6.09 -14.31 13.62
C ASP A 50 -6.89 -13.08 14.11
N HIS A 51 -7.54 -12.35 13.19
CA HIS A 51 -8.25 -11.08 13.44
C HIS A 51 -9.68 -11.06 12.85
N PRO A 52 -10.57 -11.99 13.24
CA PRO A 52 -11.86 -12.21 12.58
C PRO A 52 -12.85 -11.03 12.66
N GLU A 53 -12.70 -10.14 13.64
CA GLU A 53 -13.56 -8.96 13.80
C GLU A 53 -13.06 -7.75 12.97
N GLN A 54 -11.84 -7.82 12.44
CA GLN A 54 -11.17 -6.70 11.75
C GLN A 54 -10.94 -6.96 10.26
N VAL A 55 -10.99 -8.21 9.79
CA VAL A 55 -10.73 -8.59 8.40
C VAL A 55 -12.00 -9.08 7.70
N HIS A 56 -12.40 -8.39 6.63
CA HIS A 56 -13.71 -8.61 5.99
C HIS A 56 -13.63 -8.67 4.45
N ASP A 57 -14.42 -9.56 3.85
CA ASP A 57 -14.68 -9.52 2.40
C ASP A 57 -15.72 -8.44 2.07
N SER A 58 -15.52 -7.74 0.96
CA SER A 58 -16.48 -6.75 0.44
C SER A 58 -17.20 -7.24 -0.81
N PRO A 59 -18.39 -6.69 -1.14
CA PRO A 59 -18.96 -6.80 -2.48
C PRO A 59 -18.00 -6.21 -3.53
N LEU A 60 -18.10 -6.71 -4.77
CA LEU A 60 -17.35 -6.21 -5.93
C LEU A 60 -17.89 -4.84 -6.37
N ALA A 61 -17.43 -3.79 -5.71
CA ALA A 61 -17.84 -2.41 -5.95
C ALA A 61 -16.84 -1.43 -5.30
N GLU A 62 -15.85 -0.97 -6.06
CA GLU A 62 -14.75 -0.14 -5.55
C GLU A 62 -15.26 1.19 -4.96
N ALA A 63 -16.32 1.76 -5.52
CA ALA A 63 -16.98 2.92 -4.93
C ALA A 63 -17.57 2.61 -3.54
N GLY A 64 -18.13 1.43 -3.35
CA GLY A 64 -18.62 0.95 -2.05
C GLY A 64 -17.47 0.74 -1.07
N ILE A 65 -16.38 0.11 -1.51
CA ILE A 65 -15.18 -0.15 -0.71
C ILE A 65 -14.59 1.16 -0.16
N ILE A 66 -14.36 2.14 -1.04
CA ILE A 66 -13.80 3.44 -0.64
C ILE A 66 -14.82 4.25 0.19
N GLY A 67 -16.10 4.21 -0.18
CA GLY A 67 -17.16 4.90 0.55
C GLY A 67 -17.33 4.40 1.99
N LEU A 68 -17.30 3.08 2.19
CA LEU A 68 -17.31 2.44 3.51
C LEU A 68 -16.13 2.93 4.36
N GLY A 69 -14.93 2.98 3.78
CA GLY A 69 -13.72 3.43 4.46
C GLY A 69 -13.82 4.89 4.89
N ILE A 70 -14.37 5.76 4.05
CA ILE A 70 -14.61 7.16 4.43
C ILE A 70 -15.55 7.24 5.65
N GLY A 71 -16.61 6.43 5.67
CA GLY A 71 -17.54 6.35 6.79
C GLY A 71 -16.86 5.87 8.07
N LEU A 72 -16.17 4.73 8.01
CA LEU A 72 -15.40 4.15 9.12
C LEU A 72 -14.40 5.17 9.69
N ALA A 73 -13.61 5.79 8.82
CA ALA A 73 -12.61 6.79 9.18
C ALA A 73 -13.22 8.02 9.87
N ALA A 74 -14.39 8.47 9.40
CA ALA A 74 -15.11 9.59 10.02
C ALA A 74 -15.69 9.24 11.40
N THR A 75 -15.86 7.95 11.71
CA THR A 75 -16.41 7.46 12.98
C THR A 75 -15.36 6.95 13.98
N GLY A 76 -14.07 7.05 13.65
CA GLY A 76 -12.97 6.74 14.57
C GLY A 76 -12.10 5.55 14.17
N PHE A 77 -12.51 4.75 13.19
CA PHE A 77 -11.74 3.60 12.71
C PHE A 77 -10.57 4.00 11.81
N ARG A 78 -9.67 3.06 11.56
CA ARG A 78 -8.49 3.16 10.68
C ARG A 78 -8.58 2.16 9.53
N PRO A 79 -9.45 2.40 8.53
CA PRO A 79 -9.68 1.46 7.45
C PRO A 79 -8.47 1.32 6.51
N VAL A 80 -8.21 0.07 6.11
CA VAL A 80 -7.16 -0.33 5.17
C VAL A 80 -7.80 -1.11 4.01
N PRO A 81 -8.57 -0.44 3.13
CA PRO A 81 -9.18 -1.10 1.98
C PRO A 81 -8.13 -1.57 0.98
N GLU A 82 -8.32 -2.76 0.41
CA GLU A 82 -7.61 -3.23 -0.77
C GLU A 82 -8.47 -3.04 -2.03
N ILE A 83 -7.88 -2.42 -3.06
CA ILE A 83 -8.40 -2.45 -4.42
C ILE A 83 -7.56 -3.43 -5.22
N GLN A 84 -8.20 -4.44 -5.81
CA GLN A 84 -7.53 -5.63 -6.33
C GLN A 84 -6.45 -5.34 -7.37
N PHE A 85 -6.65 -4.32 -8.22
CA PHE A 85 -5.63 -3.72 -9.09
C PHE A 85 -5.84 -2.21 -9.18
N GLN A 86 -4.77 -1.43 -9.28
CA GLN A 86 -4.84 0.04 -9.32
C GLN A 86 -5.86 0.59 -10.33
N SER A 87 -6.00 0.01 -11.51
CA SER A 87 -6.93 0.50 -12.54
C SER A 87 -8.40 0.34 -12.13
N PHE A 88 -8.72 -0.56 -11.21
CA PHE A 88 -10.09 -0.76 -10.76
C PHE A 88 -10.55 0.38 -9.83
N LEU A 89 -9.59 1.11 -9.23
CA LEU A 89 -9.90 2.32 -8.48
C LEU A 89 -10.57 3.40 -9.34
N TYR A 90 -10.53 3.32 -10.68
CA TYR A 90 -11.29 4.21 -11.55
C TYR A 90 -12.80 4.18 -11.24
N GLN A 91 -13.35 3.03 -10.83
CA GLN A 91 -14.75 2.90 -10.43
C GLN A 91 -15.05 3.58 -9.08
N GLY A 92 -14.06 3.64 -8.18
CA GLY A 92 -14.12 4.32 -6.88
C GLY A 92 -13.56 5.75 -6.87
N PHE A 93 -13.09 6.27 -8.02
CA PHE A 93 -12.25 7.48 -8.05
C PHE A 93 -12.96 8.72 -7.51
N HIS A 94 -14.27 8.84 -7.75
CA HIS A 94 -15.06 9.95 -7.22
C HIS A 94 -15.08 9.97 -5.68
N GLN A 95 -15.13 8.80 -5.02
CA GLN A 95 -15.05 8.71 -3.56
C GLN A 95 -13.69 9.18 -3.06
N LEU A 96 -12.60 8.72 -3.69
CA LEU A 96 -11.25 9.12 -3.33
C LEU A 96 -11.03 10.64 -3.50
N GLN A 97 -11.26 11.15 -4.70
CA GLN A 97 -10.94 12.53 -5.09
C GLN A 97 -11.91 13.56 -4.50
N GLN A 98 -13.21 13.25 -4.43
CA GLN A 98 -14.22 14.23 -4.04
C GLN A 98 -14.57 14.15 -2.55
N HIS A 99 -14.26 13.03 -1.88
CA HIS A 99 -14.59 12.83 -0.47
C HIS A 99 -13.34 12.60 0.38
N ALA A 100 -12.64 11.47 0.24
CA ALA A 100 -11.53 11.10 1.14
C ALA A 100 -10.47 12.21 1.23
N SER A 101 -9.93 12.67 0.09
CA SER A 101 -8.87 13.71 0.05
C SER A 101 -9.33 15.08 0.53
N ARG A 102 -10.64 15.32 0.61
CA ARG A 102 -11.21 16.62 0.96
C ARG A 102 -11.82 16.66 2.35
N LEU A 103 -12.00 15.53 3.02
CA LEU A 103 -12.78 15.46 4.27
C LEU A 103 -12.24 16.42 5.34
N ARG A 104 -10.92 16.42 5.56
CA ARG A 104 -10.26 17.33 6.50
C ARG A 104 -10.48 18.80 6.16
N SER A 105 -10.22 19.17 4.91
CA SER A 105 -10.36 20.56 4.45
C SER A 105 -11.83 21.02 4.47
N ARG A 106 -12.75 20.18 3.98
CA ARG A 106 -14.20 20.42 3.92
C ARG A 106 -14.78 20.68 5.30
N THR A 107 -14.31 19.97 6.30
CA THR A 107 -14.79 20.09 7.70
C THR A 107 -13.93 21.04 8.54
N ARG A 108 -12.99 21.75 7.91
CA ARG A 108 -12.05 22.67 8.57
C ARG A 108 -11.30 22.01 9.73
N GLY A 109 -10.93 20.75 9.57
CA GLY A 109 -10.17 19.96 10.54
C GLY A 109 -11.01 19.25 11.60
N THR A 110 -12.33 19.38 11.59
CA THR A 110 -13.20 18.69 12.57
C THR A 110 -13.20 17.18 12.36
N LEU A 111 -13.12 16.71 11.11
CA LEU A 111 -12.95 15.30 10.76
C LEU A 111 -11.63 15.11 10.01
N SER A 112 -11.10 13.89 10.07
CA SER A 112 -9.98 13.42 9.26
C SER A 112 -10.36 12.14 8.52
N CYS A 113 -9.50 11.68 7.61
CA CYS A 113 -9.70 10.42 6.88
C CYS A 113 -8.45 9.53 7.05
N PRO A 114 -8.22 8.94 8.25
CA PRO A 114 -7.12 7.99 8.48
C PRO A 114 -7.37 6.68 7.73
N MET A 115 -7.10 6.67 6.42
CA MET A 115 -7.43 5.54 5.54
C MET A 115 -6.25 5.22 4.62
N THR A 116 -5.83 3.96 4.59
CA THR A 116 -4.75 3.49 3.73
C THR A 116 -5.31 2.60 2.63
N ILE A 117 -5.44 3.14 1.42
CA ILE A 117 -5.92 2.42 0.25
C ILE A 117 -4.75 1.67 -0.37
N ARG A 118 -4.71 0.35 -0.19
CA ARG A 118 -3.71 -0.54 -0.79
C ARG A 118 -4.15 -0.97 -2.19
N MET A 119 -3.19 -1.04 -3.11
CA MET A 119 -3.44 -1.57 -4.45
C MET A 119 -2.18 -2.12 -5.11
N PRO A 120 -2.22 -3.33 -5.69
CA PRO A 120 -1.21 -3.79 -6.62
C PRO A 120 -1.18 -2.89 -7.87
N PHE A 121 0.01 -2.52 -8.36
CA PHE A 121 0.16 -1.70 -9.57
C PHE A 121 1.40 -2.04 -10.40
N GLY A 122 1.42 -1.54 -11.63
CA GLY A 122 2.59 -1.56 -12.50
C GLY A 122 2.75 -2.83 -13.32
N GLY A 123 3.45 -2.69 -14.45
CA GLY A 123 3.61 -3.75 -15.44
C GLY A 123 4.77 -4.73 -15.18
N GLY A 124 5.02 -5.59 -16.18
CA GLY A 124 6.12 -6.55 -16.17
C GLY A 124 5.76 -7.96 -15.67
N ILE A 125 4.47 -8.24 -15.51
CA ILE A 125 3.93 -9.55 -15.10
C ILE A 125 3.11 -10.27 -16.19
N ARG A 126 2.99 -9.68 -17.40
CA ARG A 126 2.17 -10.19 -18.51
C ARG A 126 0.69 -10.39 -18.14
N ALA A 127 0.16 -9.49 -17.31
CA ALA A 127 -1.24 -9.53 -16.94
C ALA A 127 -2.14 -9.05 -18.08
N LEU A 128 -3.44 -9.30 -17.92
CA LEU A 128 -4.48 -8.84 -18.85
C LEU A 128 -4.62 -7.30 -18.80
N GLU A 129 -5.44 -6.76 -19.70
CA GLU A 129 -5.79 -5.35 -19.72
C GLU A 129 -6.28 -4.88 -18.32
N HIS A 130 -5.92 -3.65 -17.94
CA HIS A 130 -6.18 -3.04 -16.64
C HIS A 130 -5.40 -3.60 -15.43
N HIS A 131 -4.48 -4.55 -15.61
CA HIS A 131 -3.72 -5.16 -14.50
C HIS A 131 -2.24 -4.71 -14.46
N SER A 132 -1.89 -3.63 -15.16
CA SER A 132 -0.48 -3.23 -15.32
C SER A 132 -0.27 -1.72 -15.46
N ASP A 133 -1.32 -0.93 -15.28
CA ASP A 133 -1.27 0.53 -15.34
C ASP A 133 -0.46 1.12 -14.18
N SER A 134 -0.08 2.39 -14.34
CA SER A 134 0.67 3.15 -13.34
C SER A 134 0.15 4.59 -13.36
N TYR A 135 -0.79 4.88 -12.47
CA TYR A 135 -1.48 6.17 -12.36
C TYR A 135 -1.06 7.00 -11.13
N GLU A 136 0.09 6.70 -10.53
CA GLU A 136 0.63 7.38 -9.35
C GLU A 136 0.76 8.89 -9.56
N ALA A 137 1.13 9.32 -10.78
CA ALA A 137 1.21 10.73 -11.12
C ALA A 137 -0.16 11.41 -11.02
N GLY A 138 -1.23 10.75 -11.46
CA GLY A 138 -2.59 11.28 -11.35
C GLY A 138 -3.00 11.45 -9.89
N PHE A 139 -2.72 10.44 -9.05
CA PHE A 139 -2.99 10.52 -7.61
C PHE A 139 -2.15 11.61 -6.92
N ALA A 140 -0.89 11.80 -7.31
CA ALA A 140 -0.02 12.83 -6.74
C ALA A 140 -0.49 14.27 -7.05
N HIS A 141 -1.32 14.46 -8.09
CA HIS A 141 -1.93 15.76 -8.41
C HIS A 141 -3.20 16.04 -7.60
N ILE A 142 -3.60 15.15 -6.68
CA ILE A 142 -4.79 15.30 -5.84
C ILE A 142 -4.41 15.94 -4.50
N PRO A 143 -4.82 17.19 -4.21
CA PRO A 143 -4.53 17.81 -2.93
C PRO A 143 -5.22 17.07 -1.78
N GLY A 144 -4.51 16.89 -0.67
CA GLY A 144 -5.01 16.18 0.52
C GLY A 144 -4.86 14.67 0.45
N LEU A 145 -4.20 14.14 -0.59
CA LEU A 145 -3.86 12.73 -0.71
C LEU A 145 -2.34 12.54 -0.62
N LYS A 146 -1.90 11.53 0.12
CA LYS A 146 -0.51 11.06 0.12
C LYS A 146 -0.39 9.84 -0.80
N VAL A 147 0.70 9.74 -1.55
CA VAL A 147 0.96 8.60 -2.46
C VAL A 147 2.29 7.99 -2.09
N VAL A 148 2.30 6.67 -1.85
CA VAL A 148 3.45 5.92 -1.38
C VAL A 148 3.69 4.74 -2.30
N VAL A 149 4.95 4.55 -2.71
CA VAL A 149 5.36 3.45 -3.59
C VAL A 149 6.65 2.80 -3.04
N PRO A 150 6.57 1.70 -2.28
CA PRO A 150 7.75 1.04 -1.75
C PRO A 150 8.53 0.30 -2.84
N SER A 151 9.79 -0.03 -2.57
CA SER A 151 10.65 -0.78 -3.51
C SER A 151 11.42 -1.94 -2.89
N THR A 152 11.47 -2.04 -1.57
CA THR A 152 12.11 -3.13 -0.84
C THR A 152 11.18 -3.68 0.25
N PRO A 153 11.41 -4.89 0.75
CA PRO A 153 10.65 -5.45 1.87
C PRO A 153 10.69 -4.55 3.13
N ALA A 154 11.85 -3.99 3.48
CA ALA A 154 11.99 -3.10 4.63
C ALA A 154 11.17 -1.81 4.46
N ASP A 155 11.27 -1.16 3.29
CA ASP A 155 10.44 0.01 2.98
C ASP A 155 8.95 -0.34 3.05
N THR A 156 8.58 -1.51 2.53
CA THR A 156 7.18 -1.93 2.44
C THR A 156 6.59 -2.03 3.84
N LYS A 157 7.27 -2.75 4.74
CA LYS A 157 6.83 -2.87 6.14
C LYS A 157 6.73 -1.49 6.78
N GLY A 158 7.84 -0.74 6.80
CA GLY A 158 7.91 0.52 7.53
C GLY A 158 6.99 1.61 7.00
N LEU A 159 6.86 1.74 5.68
CA LEU A 159 5.98 2.73 5.07
C LEU A 159 4.50 2.35 5.15
N LEU A 160 4.17 1.05 5.10
CA LEU A 160 2.77 0.62 5.28
C LEU A 160 2.32 0.85 6.71
N THR A 161 3.15 0.49 7.70
CA THR A 161 2.91 0.84 9.10
C THR A 161 2.75 2.35 9.29
N ALA A 162 3.61 3.17 8.69
CA ALA A 162 3.49 4.62 8.74
C ALA A 162 2.20 5.13 8.08
N ALA A 163 1.80 4.56 6.94
CA ALA A 163 0.58 4.92 6.24
C ALA A 163 -0.67 4.59 7.06
N ILE A 164 -0.76 3.37 7.63
CA ILE A 164 -1.87 2.94 8.48
C ILE A 164 -2.03 3.86 9.69
N ARG A 165 -0.92 4.40 10.22
CA ARG A 165 -0.92 5.32 11.38
C ARG A 165 -1.09 6.79 11.01
N ASP A 166 -1.04 7.14 9.73
CA ASP A 166 -1.19 8.51 9.27
C ASP A 166 -2.66 8.99 9.43
N PRO A 167 -2.90 10.25 9.84
CA PRO A 167 -4.27 10.75 10.00
C PRO A 167 -4.92 11.20 8.68
N ASP A 168 -4.18 11.24 7.57
CA ASP A 168 -4.63 11.63 6.23
C ASP A 168 -4.78 10.41 5.32
N PRO A 169 -5.55 10.50 4.22
CA PRO A 169 -5.70 9.37 3.32
C PRO A 169 -4.40 9.12 2.55
N VAL A 170 -3.98 7.85 2.52
CA VAL A 170 -2.77 7.39 1.84
C VAL A 170 -3.15 6.37 0.77
N VAL A 171 -2.73 6.61 -0.47
CA VAL A 171 -2.71 5.59 -1.52
C VAL A 171 -1.37 4.87 -1.47
N PHE A 172 -1.40 3.58 -1.13
CA PHE A 172 -0.24 2.73 -1.01
C PHE A 172 -0.18 1.77 -2.21
N MET A 173 0.72 2.05 -3.15
CA MET A 173 0.79 1.35 -4.44
C MET A 173 1.91 0.31 -4.42
N GLU A 174 1.54 -0.96 -4.47
CA GLU A 174 2.43 -2.10 -4.32
C GLU A 174 2.92 -2.58 -5.69
N PRO A 175 4.21 -2.47 -6.04
CA PRO A 175 4.67 -2.86 -7.36
C PRO A 175 4.55 -4.38 -7.55
N THR A 176 3.56 -4.84 -8.30
CA THR A 176 3.20 -6.28 -8.39
C THR A 176 4.37 -7.13 -8.88
N ARG A 177 5.19 -6.56 -9.77
CA ARG A 177 6.43 -7.18 -10.26
C ARG A 177 7.43 -7.52 -9.16
N LEU A 178 7.44 -6.75 -8.07
CA LEU A 178 8.40 -6.91 -6.97
C LEU A 178 7.91 -7.84 -5.85
N TYR A 179 6.60 -8.16 -5.76
CA TYR A 179 6.03 -8.93 -4.65
C TYR A 179 6.82 -10.15 -4.22
N ARG A 180 7.34 -10.90 -5.21
CA ARG A 180 8.08 -12.16 -4.99
C ARG A 180 9.46 -12.15 -5.66
N ALA A 181 9.98 -10.98 -6.03
CA ALA A 181 11.22 -10.86 -6.83
C ALA A 181 12.51 -11.10 -6.03
N SER A 182 12.55 -10.67 -4.77
CA SER A 182 13.67 -10.85 -3.84
C SER A 182 13.17 -11.04 -2.42
N SER A 183 13.93 -11.80 -1.65
CA SER A 183 13.84 -11.88 -0.20
C SER A 183 15.03 -11.09 0.35
N GLU A 184 14.76 -10.16 1.28
CA GLU A 184 15.73 -9.21 1.83
C GLU A 184 15.52 -9.08 3.36
N PRO A 185 16.56 -8.71 4.13
CA PRO A 185 16.43 -8.52 5.57
C PRO A 185 15.46 -7.38 5.89
N VAL A 186 14.53 -7.66 6.81
CA VAL A 186 13.63 -6.68 7.42
C VAL A 186 13.87 -6.65 8.92
N PRO A 187 13.98 -5.47 9.55
CA PRO A 187 14.12 -5.37 11.00
C PRO A 187 12.98 -6.09 11.74
N GLU A 188 13.33 -6.86 12.77
CA GLU A 188 12.37 -7.41 13.71
C GLU A 188 11.78 -6.32 14.62
N GLY A 189 10.57 -6.58 15.10
CA GLY A 189 9.83 -5.65 15.95
C GLY A 189 9.24 -4.47 15.19
N GLU A 190 8.82 -3.46 15.96
CA GLU A 190 8.19 -2.25 15.44
C GLU A 190 9.18 -1.46 14.58
N TYR A 191 8.79 -1.24 13.32
CA TYR A 191 9.58 -0.52 12.33
C TYR A 191 8.68 0.43 11.56
N VAL A 192 9.01 1.72 11.58
CA VAL A 192 8.21 2.77 10.92
C VAL A 192 9.15 3.66 10.12
N GLU A 193 8.85 3.83 8.84
CA GLU A 193 9.60 4.71 7.94
C GLU A 193 8.88 6.06 7.80
N PRO A 194 9.60 7.19 7.79
CA PRO A 194 8.97 8.49 7.64
C PRO A 194 8.39 8.66 6.23
N LEU A 195 7.09 8.94 6.14
CA LEU A 195 6.45 9.30 4.88
C LEU A 195 7.04 10.60 4.32
N GLY A 196 7.19 10.68 2.99
CA GLY A 196 7.73 11.85 2.30
C GLY A 196 9.25 11.97 2.29
N ALA A 197 9.97 11.03 2.91
CA ALA A 197 11.43 10.93 2.81
C ALA A 197 11.84 9.99 1.67
N ALA A 198 12.86 10.40 0.91
CA ALA A 198 13.48 9.54 -0.10
C ALA A 198 14.66 8.77 0.50
N ALA A 199 14.90 7.54 0.01
CA ALA A 199 16.05 6.73 0.40
C ALA A 199 17.14 6.78 -0.68
N VAL A 200 18.39 7.02 -0.27
CA VAL A 200 19.55 6.92 -1.17
C VAL A 200 20.01 5.46 -1.24
N ARG A 201 19.71 4.79 -2.37
CA ARG A 201 20.07 3.37 -2.58
C ARG A 201 21.54 3.16 -2.95
N ARG A 202 22.14 4.14 -3.62
CA ARG A 202 23.55 4.11 -4.03
C ARG A 202 24.07 5.54 -4.12
N THR A 203 25.20 5.81 -3.49
CA THR A 203 25.91 7.09 -3.61
C THR A 203 26.74 7.15 -4.90
N GLY A 204 26.86 8.35 -5.48
CA GLY A 204 27.66 8.61 -6.68
C GLY A 204 27.72 10.11 -6.97
N GLU A 205 28.64 10.51 -7.84
CA GLU A 205 28.96 11.92 -8.11
C GLU A 205 28.73 12.36 -9.57
N ASP A 206 28.61 11.42 -10.51
CA ASP A 206 28.49 11.73 -11.95
C ASP A 206 27.04 11.98 -12.43
N LEU A 207 26.06 11.31 -11.81
CA LEU A 207 24.66 11.30 -12.25
C LEU A 207 23.73 11.03 -11.07
N THR A 208 22.65 11.80 -10.97
CA THR A 208 21.54 11.51 -10.05
C THR A 208 20.43 10.74 -10.79
N LEU A 209 20.11 9.54 -10.30
CA LEU A 209 18.99 8.73 -10.78
C LEU A 209 17.86 8.79 -9.75
N ILE A 210 16.70 9.29 -10.17
CA ILE A 210 15.49 9.36 -9.36
C ILE A 210 14.50 8.33 -9.90
N SER A 211 14.07 7.42 -9.03
CA SER A 211 13.10 6.38 -9.39
C SER A 211 12.37 5.87 -8.14
N TRP A 212 11.27 5.16 -8.37
CA TRP A 212 10.45 4.50 -7.35
C TRP A 212 9.89 3.18 -7.90
N GLY A 213 9.29 2.38 -7.01
CA GLY A 213 8.69 1.09 -7.33
C GLY A 213 9.65 0.13 -8.05
N ALA A 214 9.13 -0.56 -9.07
CA ALA A 214 9.90 -1.54 -9.85
C ALA A 214 11.10 -0.95 -10.62
N TRP A 215 11.20 0.38 -10.73
CA TRP A 215 12.27 1.09 -11.45
C TRP A 215 13.42 1.52 -10.53
N SER A 216 13.28 1.35 -9.20
CA SER A 216 14.30 1.71 -8.21
C SER A 216 15.62 0.95 -8.33
N GLY A 217 15.66 -0.12 -9.15
CA GLY A 217 16.91 -0.73 -9.59
C GLY A 217 17.84 -1.13 -8.45
N THR A 218 17.31 -1.69 -7.35
CA THR A 218 18.13 -2.19 -6.22
C THR A 218 19.05 -3.34 -6.62
N ARG A 219 18.86 -3.90 -7.83
CA ARG A 219 19.84 -4.75 -8.50
C ARG A 219 20.33 -4.07 -9.78
N SER A 220 21.64 -4.05 -9.94
CA SER A 220 22.27 -3.81 -11.25
C SER A 220 21.63 -4.78 -12.26
N MET A 221 20.80 -4.29 -13.17
CA MET A 221 20.47 -5.07 -14.35
C MET A 221 21.80 -5.36 -15.05
N PRO A 222 22.18 -6.64 -15.29
CA PRO A 222 23.24 -6.90 -16.24
C PRO A 222 22.75 -6.25 -17.54
N LEU A 223 23.53 -5.32 -18.09
CA LEU A 223 23.36 -4.84 -19.45
C LEU A 223 23.37 -6.08 -20.34
N ARG A 224 22.19 -6.64 -20.61
CA ARG A 224 22.02 -7.61 -21.70
C ARG A 224 22.28 -6.81 -22.95
N ARG A 225 23.53 -6.84 -23.42
CA ARG A 225 23.88 -6.49 -24.78
C ARG A 225 22.96 -7.33 -25.65
N ARG A 226 21.95 -6.71 -26.25
CA ARG A 226 21.19 -7.33 -27.34
C ARG A 226 22.24 -7.69 -28.40
N ARG A 227 22.39 -8.99 -28.67
CA ARG A 227 22.97 -9.46 -29.92
C ARG A 227 21.85 -9.48 -30.95
#